data_AF-A0A0E3GRR3-F1
#
_entry.id   AF-A0A0E3GRR3-F1
#
_cell.length_a   1.000
_cell.length_b   1.000
_cell.length_c   1.000
_cell.angle_alpha   90.00
_cell.angle_beta   90.00
_cell.angle_gamma   90.00
#
_symmetry.space_group_name_H-M   'P 1'
#
loop_
_entity.id
_entity.type
_entity.pdbx_description
1 polymer ?
#
loop_
_entity_poly.entity_id
_entity_poly.type
_entity_poly.pdbx_seq_one_letter_code
_entity_poly.pdbx_strand_id
1 'polypeptide(L)'
;MPLWTKVVLQVLFFVIIFVVVYNQLKIRVLSKFHPNKWIILAIAIIAFFVPNIIAGYYKYNLAESVWQYLQSAIFIVFFLWFIDLRTGAIYNNGKNGNSRGKNTVIKPKAKPNRVNKNKHNNEK
;
A
#
# COMPACT_ATOMS: atom_id res chain seq x y z
N MET A 1 7.19 16.63 -36.29
CA MET A 1 7.03 15.49 -35.36
C MET A 1 5.63 14.91 -35.53
N PRO A 2 5.49 13.58 -35.60
CA PRO A 2 4.17 12.93 -35.62
C PRO A 2 3.33 13.36 -34.41
N LEU A 3 2.01 13.50 -34.60
CA LEU A 3 1.07 13.90 -33.53
C LEU A 3 1.19 12.98 -32.30
N TRP A 4 1.32 11.68 -32.55
CA TRP A 4 1.52 10.65 -31.54
C TRP A 4 2.75 10.89 -30.65
N THR A 5 3.87 11.34 -31.23
CA THR A 5 5.10 11.58 -30.48
C THR A 5 4.93 12.73 -29.47
N LYS A 6 4.17 13.77 -29.85
CA LYS A 6 3.88 14.89 -28.94
C LYS A 6 3.00 14.44 -27.77
N VAL A 7 1.97 13.64 -28.04
CA VAL A 7 1.06 13.11 -27.01
C VAL A 7 1.83 12.23 -26.02
N VAL A 8 2.65 11.29 -26.50
CA VAL A 8 3.45 10.42 -25.63
C VAL A 8 4.38 11.22 -24.74
N LEU A 9 5.08 12.22 -25.30
CA LEU A 9 6.01 13.05 -24.53
C LEU A 9 5.31 13.88 -23.45
N GLN A 10 4.13 14.44 -23.78
CA GLN A 10 3.31 15.20 -22.83
C GLN A 10 2.81 14.30 -21.68
N VAL A 11 2.34 13.09 -22.00
CA VAL A 11 1.91 12.11 -20.98
C VAL A 11 3.09 11.71 -20.09
N LEU A 12 4.25 11.44 -20.68
CA LEU A 12 5.45 11.03 -19.94
C LEU A 12 5.91 12.12 -18.96
N PHE A 13 5.91 13.37 -19.41
CA PHE A 13 6.22 14.53 -18.56
C PHE A 13 5.23 14.65 -17.39
N PHE A 14 3.93 14.48 -17.67
CA PHE A 14 2.89 14.52 -16.65
C PHE A 14 3.03 13.40 -15.61
N VAL A 15 3.38 12.19 -16.06
CA VAL A 15 3.63 11.04 -15.18
C VAL A 15 4.81 11.31 -14.25
N ILE A 16 5.92 11.87 -14.74
CA ILE A 16 7.09 12.20 -13.92
C ILE A 16 6.70 13.19 -12.81
N ILE A 17 6.01 14.28 -13.16
CA ILE A 17 5.54 15.27 -12.19
C ILE A 17 4.60 14.61 -11.17
N PHE A 18 3.65 13.82 -11.65
CA PHE A 18 2.68 13.15 -10.81
C PHE A 18 3.34 12.21 -9.80
N VAL A 19 4.35 11.43 -10.21
CA VAL A 19 5.11 10.54 -9.32
C VAL A 19 5.85 11.33 -8.23
N VAL A 20 6.49 12.45 -8.59
CA VAL A 20 7.17 13.30 -7.60
C VAL A 20 6.18 13.87 -6.60
N VAL A 21 5.05 14.43 -7.07
CA VAL A 21 4.00 14.98 -6.21
C VAL A 21 3.40 13.91 -5.31
N TYR A 22 3.10 12.73 -5.86
CA TYR A 22 2.56 11.60 -5.10
C TYR A 22 3.55 11.13 -4.03
N ASN A 23 4.85 11.05 -4.33
CA ASN A 23 5.86 10.67 -3.35
C ASN A 23 5.94 11.69 -2.19
N GLN A 24 5.84 12.99 -2.50
CA GLN A 24 5.77 14.04 -1.47
C GLN A 24 4.50 13.92 -0.61
N LEU A 25 3.34 13.65 -1.22
CA LEU A 25 2.10 13.37 -0.49
C LEU A 25 2.24 12.12 0.40
N LYS A 26 2.88 11.07 -0.13
CA LYS A 26 3.08 9.79 0.56
C LYS A 26 3.85 9.99 1.87
N ILE A 27 4.98 10.69 1.79
CA ILE A 27 5.88 10.90 2.93
C ILE A 27 5.25 11.82 3.99
N ARG A 28 4.56 12.89 3.58
CA ARG A 28 4.09 13.94 4.50
C ARG A 28 2.69 13.68 5.07
N VAL A 29 1.78 13.14 4.27
CA VAL A 29 0.36 13.00 4.64
C VAL A 29 0.02 11.53 4.88
N LEU A 30 0.26 10.65 3.90
CA LEU A 30 -0.22 9.27 3.95
C LEU A 30 0.52 8.41 4.98
N SER A 31 1.78 8.72 5.29
CA SER A 31 2.58 8.01 6.31
C SER A 31 2.03 8.16 7.73
N LYS A 32 1.35 9.28 8.02
CA LYS A 32 0.82 9.60 9.34
C LYS A 32 -0.50 8.87 9.61
N PHE A 33 -1.27 8.61 8.56
CA PHE A 33 -2.55 7.92 8.68
C PHE A 33 -2.36 6.41 8.53
N HIS A 34 -2.99 5.64 9.43
CA HIS A 34 -3.05 4.17 9.36
C HIS A 34 -4.48 3.68 9.07
N PRO A 35 -5.08 4.06 7.92
CA PRO A 35 -6.44 3.67 7.64
C PRO A 35 -6.54 2.18 7.27
N ASN A 36 -7.70 1.58 7.52
CA ASN A 36 -7.97 0.22 7.09
C ASN A 36 -7.99 0.16 5.56
N LYS A 37 -7.11 -0.67 4.98
CA LYS A 37 -6.97 -0.91 3.53
C LYS A 37 -8.29 -1.03 2.76
N TRP A 38 -9.32 -1.63 3.35
CA TRP A 38 -10.65 -1.75 2.72
C TRP A 38 -11.40 -0.42 2.58
N ILE A 39 -11.17 0.53 3.48
CA ILE A 39 -11.79 1.87 3.43
C ILE A 39 -11.21 2.67 2.26
N ILE A 40 -9.89 2.61 2.04
CA ILE A 40 -9.24 3.31 0.91
C ILE A 40 -9.71 2.70 -0.41
N LEU A 41 -9.86 1.37 -0.47
CA LEU A 41 -10.43 0.70 -1.65
C LEU A 41 -11.86 1.18 -1.93
N ALA A 42 -12.71 1.24 -0.90
CA ALA A 42 -14.08 1.72 -1.06
C ALA A 42 -14.10 3.17 -1.56
N ILE A 43 -13.26 4.05 -1.01
CA ILE A 43 -13.14 5.45 -1.45
C ILE A 43 -12.65 5.52 -2.90
N ALA A 44 -11.68 4.71 -3.31
CA ALA A 44 -11.19 4.68 -4.68
C ALA A 44 -12.30 4.25 -5.67
N ILE A 45 -13.07 3.21 -5.32
CA ILE A 45 -14.21 2.75 -6.12
C ILE A 45 -15.26 3.87 -6.23
N ILE A 46 -15.62 4.50 -5.11
CA ILE A 46 -16.57 5.61 -5.09
C ILE A 46 -16.06 6.76 -5.99
N ALA A 47 -14.80 7.17 -5.85
CA ALA A 47 -14.20 8.23 -6.66
C ALA A 47 -14.20 7.92 -8.17
N PHE A 48 -14.14 6.64 -8.54
CA PHE A 48 -14.25 6.21 -9.93
C PHE A 48 -15.68 6.23 -10.45
N PHE A 49 -16.64 5.65 -9.72
CA PHE A 49 -18.00 5.45 -10.22
C PHE A 49 -18.90 6.68 -10.04
N VAL A 50 -18.80 7.39 -8.91
CA VAL A 50 -19.73 8.48 -8.56
C VAL A 50 -19.79 9.56 -9.64
N PRO A 51 -18.66 10.09 -10.16
CA PRO A 51 -18.77 11.18 -11.12
C PRO A 51 -19.29 10.73 -12.48
N ASN A 52 -19.03 9.47 -12.87
CA ASN A 52 -19.60 8.88 -14.08
C ASN A 52 -21.13 8.73 -13.98
N ILE A 53 -21.64 8.30 -12.82
CA ILE A 53 -23.08 8.19 -12.54
C ILE A 53 -23.73 9.58 -12.56
N ILE A 54 -23.12 10.57 -11.92
CA ILE A 54 -23.60 11.95 -11.89
C ILE A 54 -23.63 12.54 -13.31
N ALA A 55 -22.57 12.37 -14.10
CA ALA A 55 -22.53 12.87 -15.47
C ALA A 55 -23.61 12.25 -16.36
N GLY A 56 -23.84 10.94 -16.22
CA GLY A 56 -24.91 10.24 -16.93
C GLY A 56 -26.30 10.74 -16.54
N TYR A 57 -26.54 10.99 -15.24
CA TYR A 57 -27.83 11.48 -14.75
C TYR A 57 -28.13 12.90 -15.21
N TYR A 58 -27.15 13.80 -15.10
CA TYR A 58 -27.33 15.22 -15.45
C TYR A 58 -27.06 15.54 -16.93
N LYS A 59 -26.70 14.54 -17.75
CA LYS A 59 -26.29 14.70 -19.17
C LYS A 59 -25.18 15.73 -19.37
N TYR A 60 -24.28 15.87 -18.40
CA TYR A 60 -23.09 16.71 -18.56
C TYR A 60 -22.04 15.97 -19.39
N ASN A 61 -21.59 16.59 -20.47
CA ASN A 61 -20.43 16.10 -21.22
C ASN A 61 -19.16 16.37 -20.42
N LEU A 62 -18.74 15.36 -19.64
CA LEU A 62 -17.43 15.35 -18.98
C LEU A 62 -16.28 15.10 -19.98
N ALA A 63 -16.59 14.55 -21.16
CA ALA A 63 -15.61 14.28 -22.19
C ALA A 63 -14.87 15.57 -22.56
N GLU A 64 -13.54 15.55 -22.44
CA GLU A 64 -12.61 16.66 -22.70
C GLU A 64 -12.59 17.79 -21.67
N SER A 65 -13.40 17.72 -20.62
CA SER A 65 -13.39 18.74 -19.57
C SER A 65 -12.20 18.55 -18.61
N VAL A 66 -11.67 19.66 -18.08
CA VAL A 66 -10.65 19.66 -17.00
C VAL A 66 -11.07 18.75 -15.82
N TRP A 67 -12.37 18.65 -15.59
CA TRP A 67 -12.98 17.79 -14.57
C TRP A 67 -12.66 16.30 -14.73
N GLN A 68 -12.58 15.79 -15.96
CA GLN A 68 -12.24 14.40 -16.24
C GLN A 68 -10.80 14.08 -15.82
N TYR A 69 -9.87 15.00 -16.10
CA TYR A 69 -8.47 14.86 -15.72
C TYR A 69 -8.30 14.94 -14.20
N LEU A 70 -9.01 15.87 -13.54
CA LEU A 70 -8.98 16.01 -12.10
C LEU A 70 -9.52 14.76 -11.39
N GLN A 71 -10.66 14.24 -11.83
CA GLN A 71 -11.23 13.00 -11.32
C GLN A 71 -10.27 11.82 -11.50
N SER A 72 -9.69 11.69 -12.70
CA SER A 72 -8.73 10.62 -12.99
C SER A 72 -7.51 10.71 -12.07
N ALA A 73 -6.96 11.91 -11.86
CA ALA A 73 -5.85 12.12 -10.93
C ALA A 73 -6.22 11.72 -9.49
N ILE A 74 -7.40 12.12 -9.00
CA ILE A 74 -7.89 11.77 -7.66
C ILE A 74 -8.02 10.25 -7.50
N PHE A 75 -8.62 9.58 -8.48
CA PHE A 75 -8.74 8.12 -8.48
C PHE A 75 -7.36 7.45 -8.43
N ILE A 76 -6.43 7.90 -9.27
CA ILE A 76 -5.08 7.37 -9.34
C ILE A 76 -4.38 7.52 -7.99
N VAL A 77 -4.48 8.68 -7.31
CA VAL A 77 -3.90 8.89 -5.97
C VAL A 77 -4.48 7.90 -4.95
N PHE A 78 -5.81 7.75 -4.88
CA PHE A 78 -6.43 6.81 -3.94
C PHE A 78 -6.07 5.35 -4.25
N PHE A 79 -5.98 5.00 -5.52
CA PHE A 79 -5.63 3.65 -5.95
C PHE A 79 -4.17 3.30 -5.65
N LEU A 80 -3.24 4.21 -5.95
CA LEU A 80 -1.83 4.06 -5.55
C LEU A 80 -1.69 3.97 -4.03
N TRP A 81 -2.46 4.77 -3.28
CA TRP A 81 -2.46 4.70 -1.83
C TRP A 81 -2.91 3.32 -1.32
N PHE A 82 -3.96 2.75 -1.93
CA PHE A 82 -4.40 1.40 -1.63
C PHE A 82 -3.32 0.35 -1.91
N ILE A 83 -2.63 0.43 -3.07
CA ILE A 83 -1.53 -0.49 -3.42
C ILE A 83 -0.39 -0.38 -2.41
N ASP A 84 -0.01 0.85 -2.07
CA ASP A 84 1.05 1.14 -1.11
C ASP A 84 0.72 0.59 0.30
N LEU A 85 -0.54 0.68 0.74
CA LEU A 85 -1.01 0.09 2.00
C LEU A 85 -1.05 -1.45 1.95
N ARG A 86 -1.45 -2.02 0.81
CA ARG A 86 -1.50 -3.47 0.60
C ARG A 86 -0.11 -4.10 0.62
N THR A 87 0.85 -3.46 -0.04
CA THR A 87 2.24 -3.89 -0.13
C THR A 87 3.04 -3.57 1.13
N GLY A 88 2.54 -2.67 1.99
CA GLY A 88 3.24 -2.20 3.18
C GLY A 88 4.37 -1.23 2.85
N ALA A 89 4.46 -0.75 1.61
CA ALA A 89 5.48 0.16 1.12
C ALA A 89 5.37 1.58 1.72
N ILE A 90 4.28 1.91 2.43
CA ILE A 90 4.18 3.15 3.22
C ILE A 90 4.98 3.07 4.52
N TYR A 91 4.92 1.93 5.19
CA TYR A 91 5.42 1.77 6.56
C TYR A 91 6.82 1.15 6.60
N ASN A 92 7.23 0.44 5.54
CA ASN A 92 8.54 -0.20 5.42
C ASN A 92 9.56 0.64 4.64
N ASN A 93 9.70 1.94 4.96
CA ASN A 93 10.72 2.82 4.34
C ASN A 93 12.17 2.51 4.78
N GLY A 94 12.50 1.26 5.14
CA GLY A 94 13.84 0.90 5.60
C GLY A 94 14.02 -0.51 6.17
N LYS A 95 12.95 -1.31 6.29
CA LYS A 95 13.06 -2.72 6.66
C LYS A 95 12.59 -3.58 5.51
N ASN A 96 13.59 -4.06 4.78
CA ASN A 96 13.56 -5.29 4.00
C ASN A 96 12.54 -6.26 4.61
N GLY A 97 11.56 -6.69 3.81
CA GLY A 97 10.34 -7.39 4.24
C GLY A 97 10.55 -8.79 4.80
N ASN A 98 11.41 -8.94 5.82
CA ASN A 98 11.68 -10.22 6.46
C ASN A 98 11.66 -10.20 8.00
N SER A 99 11.29 -9.08 8.64
CA SER A 99 11.06 -9.06 10.10
C SER A 99 9.59 -9.30 10.47
N ARG A 100 8.96 -10.30 9.83
CA ARG A 100 8.08 -11.23 10.57
C ARG A 100 8.91 -12.34 11.22
N GLY A 101 10.19 -12.08 11.49
CA GLY A 101 10.82 -12.55 12.70
C GLY A 101 9.93 -12.15 13.87
N LYS A 102 8.97 -13.02 14.19
CA LYS A 102 8.60 -13.29 15.58
C LYS A 102 9.89 -13.12 16.35
N ASN A 103 9.90 -12.25 17.35
CA ASN A 103 10.93 -12.28 18.38
C ASN A 103 10.81 -13.67 19.03
N THR A 104 11.28 -14.72 18.35
CA THR A 104 11.59 -16.00 18.93
C THR A 104 12.84 -15.69 19.71
N VAL A 105 12.64 -15.06 20.87
CA VAL A 105 13.61 -15.08 21.94
C VAL A 105 13.89 -16.56 22.11
N ILE A 106 15.06 -16.99 21.64
CA ILE A 106 15.53 -18.37 21.79
C ILE A 106 15.75 -18.50 23.29
N LYS A 107 14.69 -18.91 24.00
CA LYS A 107 14.79 -19.20 25.42
C LYS A 107 15.71 -20.41 25.51
N PRO A 108 16.74 -20.38 26.37
CA PRO A 108 17.59 -21.53 26.57
C PRO A 108 16.71 -22.73 26.97
N LYS A 109 16.85 -23.85 26.25
CA LYS A 109 16.13 -25.08 26.59
C LYS A 109 16.55 -25.49 28.01
N ALA A 110 15.59 -25.92 28.82
CA ALA A 110 15.87 -26.38 30.18
C ALA A 110 16.90 -27.53 30.15
N LYS A 111 17.82 -27.53 31.13
CA LYS A 111 18.81 -28.60 31.30
C LYS A 111 18.06 -29.93 31.49
N PRO A 112 18.38 -30.99 30.73
CA PRO A 112 17.72 -32.27 30.91
C PRO A 112 18.02 -32.80 32.32
N ASN A 113 16.97 -33.11 33.07
CA ASN A 113 17.09 -33.71 34.39
C ASN A 113 17.68 -35.12 34.22
N ARG A 114 18.93 -35.33 34.65
CA ARG A 114 19.54 -36.67 34.67
C ARG A 114 18.87 -37.45 35.80
N VAL A 115 18.03 -38.42 35.44
CA VAL A 115 17.56 -39.45 36.39
C VAL A 115 18.80 -40.14 36.96
N ASN A 116 18.98 -40.01 38.26
CA ASN A 116 20.09 -40.58 39.01
C ASN A 116 19.86 -42.10 39.12
N LYS A 117 20.55 -42.90 38.29
CA LYS A 117 20.42 -44.38 38.22
C LYS A 117 21.09 -45.12 39.39
N ASN A 118 21.12 -44.53 40.58
CA ASN A 118 21.74 -45.15 41.77
C ASN A 118 20.70 -45.33 42.88
N LYS A 119 19.64 -46.11 42.63
CA LYS A 119 18.71 -46.60 43.68
C LYS A 119 18.11 -47.95 43.29
N HIS A 120 18.95 -48.91 42.92
CA HIS A 120 18.61 -50.33 42.95
C HIS A 120 19.91 -51.12 43.07
N ASN A 121 20.39 -51.26 44.29
CA ASN A 121 21.38 -52.26 44.71
C ASN A 121 21.48 -52.14 46.23
N ASN A 122 20.43 -52.58 46.93
CA ASN A 122 20.48 -53.01 48.32
C ASN A 122 19.25 -53.89 48.56
N GLU A 123 19.24 -55.04 47.89
CA GLU A 123 18.58 -56.24 48.39
C GLU A 123 19.71 -57.22 48.74
N LYS A 124 20.06 -57.30 50.03
CA LYS A 124 20.59 -58.47 50.72
C LYS A 124 20.33 -58.32 52.21
#